data_AF-A0A523K0K7-F1
#
_entry.id   AF-A0A523K0K7-F1
#
_cell.length_a   1.000
_cell.length_b   1.000
_cell.length_c   1.000
_cell.angle_alpha   90.00
_cell.angle_beta   90.00
_cell.angle_gamma   90.00
#
_symmetry.space_group_name_H-M   'P 1'
#
loop_
_entity.id
_entity.type
_entity.pdbx_description
1 polymer ?
#
loop_
_entity_poly.entity_id
_entity_poly.type
_entity_poly.pdbx_seq_one_letter_code
_entity_poly.pdbx_strand_id
1 'polypeptide(L)'
;MDDNNPNVAPLDPTARKLCHAFLGWQCRIRQLSVRQAGGRPTPGMRPRVSLPPDETNQGHIVVLIRKNASQEATARFQHMVRRTRDPAERRDSALHFLAAAYYQRANEFSDHMTALFAPHAVLVDRLLAEARCTLDFEQFGQHYRLTCQVKELAESDPAFQFTYWHNSLFNPAIPGDARILGFQPDWSTPHP
;
A
#
# COMPACT_ATOMS: atom_id res chain seq x y z
N MET A 1 -21.36 -16.62 3.98
CA MET A 1 -21.71 -16.98 5.37
C MET A 1 -20.47 -17.69 5.87
N ASP A 2 -19.54 -17.05 6.57
CA ASP A 2 -19.63 -15.93 7.48
C ASP A 2 -18.34 -15.11 7.45
N ASP A 3 -18.46 -13.78 7.56
CA ASP A 3 -17.40 -12.88 8.00
C ASP A 3 -18.06 -11.61 8.58
N ASN A 4 -18.99 -11.84 9.51
CA ASN A 4 -19.52 -10.77 10.36
C ASN A 4 -18.69 -10.75 11.64
N ASN A 5 -17.54 -10.08 11.60
CA ASN A 5 -16.79 -9.75 12.81
C ASN A 5 -17.54 -8.61 13.53
N PRO A 6 -18.16 -8.84 14.70
CA PRO A 6 -19.14 -7.91 15.26
C PRO A 6 -18.52 -6.78 16.10
N ASN A 7 -17.22 -6.47 15.97
CA ASN A 7 -16.57 -5.51 16.87
C ASN A 7 -15.69 -4.45 16.20
N VAL A 8 -16.01 -4.07 14.96
CA VAL A 8 -15.51 -2.81 14.39
C VAL A 8 -16.72 -1.89 14.26
N ALA A 9 -16.84 -0.93 15.18
CA ALA A 9 -17.85 0.11 15.05
C ALA A 9 -17.75 0.73 13.65
N PRO A 10 -18.87 0.94 12.92
CA PRO A 10 -18.83 1.59 11.63
C PRO A 10 -18.11 2.92 11.75
N LEU A 11 -17.18 3.20 10.82
CA LEU A 11 -16.51 4.50 10.77
C LEU A 11 -17.54 5.62 10.82
N ASP A 12 -17.26 6.63 11.65
CA ASP A 12 -18.01 7.89 11.64
C ASP A 12 -18.13 8.44 10.20
N PRO A 13 -19.25 9.09 9.82
CA PRO A 13 -19.43 9.62 8.47
C PRO A 13 -18.30 10.51 7.95
N THR A 14 -17.64 11.29 8.81
CA THR A 14 -16.49 12.14 8.45
C THR A 14 -15.27 11.29 8.16
N ALA A 15 -14.97 10.35 9.06
CA ALA A 15 -13.88 9.38 8.88
C ALA A 15 -14.02 8.59 7.57
N ARG A 16 -15.25 8.16 7.25
CA ARG A 16 -15.56 7.46 6.00
C ARG A 16 -15.37 8.35 4.76
N LYS A 17 -15.77 9.62 4.82
CA LYS A 17 -15.55 10.58 3.73
C LYS A 17 -14.06 10.80 3.47
N LEU A 18 -13.26 10.95 4.53
CA LEU A 18 -11.80 11.12 4.44
C LEU A 18 -11.15 9.88 3.81
N CYS A 19 -11.45 8.68 4.33
CA CYS A 19 -10.97 7.42 3.77
C CYS A 19 -11.31 7.29 2.27
N HIS A 20 -12.55 7.57 1.89
CA HIS A 20 -12.99 7.48 0.50
C HIS A 20 -12.28 8.50 -0.41
N ALA A 21 -12.11 9.74 0.06
CA ALA A 21 -11.38 10.78 -0.66
C ALA A 21 -9.91 10.38 -0.88
N PHE A 22 -9.23 9.91 0.17
CA PHE A 22 -7.86 9.41 0.11
C PHE A 22 -7.71 8.25 -0.88
N LEU A 23 -8.56 7.22 -0.79
CA LEU A 23 -8.51 6.07 -1.70
C LEU A 23 -8.80 6.47 -3.16
N GLY A 24 -9.76 7.37 -3.38
CA GLY A 24 -10.04 7.94 -4.70
C GLY A 24 -8.83 8.67 -5.29
N TRP A 25 -8.14 9.46 -4.47
CA TRP A 25 -6.90 10.13 -4.86
C TRP A 25 -5.77 9.14 -5.15
N GLN A 26 -5.53 8.17 -4.26
CA GLN A 26 -4.50 7.13 -4.42
C GLN A 26 -4.72 6.28 -5.68
N CYS A 27 -5.97 5.95 -6.01
CA CYS A 27 -6.33 5.24 -7.24
C CYS A 27 -6.03 6.09 -8.48
N ARG A 28 -6.39 7.39 -8.46
CA ARG A 28 -6.16 8.31 -9.57
C ARG A 28 -4.67 8.47 -9.88
N ILE A 29 -3.83 8.73 -8.88
CA ILE A 29 -2.39 8.90 -9.08
C ILE A 29 -1.71 7.60 -9.56
N ARG A 30 -2.20 6.42 -9.12
CA ARG A 30 -1.71 5.12 -9.59
C ARG A 30 -2.11 4.83 -11.02
N GLN A 31 -3.33 5.15 -11.40
CA GLN A 31 -3.79 5.04 -12.78
C GLN A 31 -2.97 5.93 -13.72
N LEU A 32 -2.72 7.18 -13.33
CA LEU A 32 -1.85 8.11 -14.07
C LEU A 32 -0.43 7.56 -14.20
N SER A 33 0.18 7.11 -13.10
CA SER A 33 1.53 6.54 -13.09
C SER A 33 1.65 5.34 -14.03
N VAL A 34 0.74 4.38 -13.94
CA VAL A 34 0.80 3.16 -14.77
C VAL A 34 0.60 3.49 -16.25
N ARG A 35 -0.27 4.45 -16.59
CA ARG A 35 -0.57 4.81 -17.99
C ARG A 35 0.46 5.73 -18.63
N GLN A 36 1.13 6.59 -17.85
CA GLN A 36 1.92 7.71 -18.39
C GLN A 36 3.36 7.74 -17.88
N ALA A 37 3.65 7.12 -16.74
CA ALA A 37 4.98 7.13 -16.09
C ALA A 37 5.58 5.72 -15.96
N GLY A 38 5.07 4.76 -16.74
CA GLY A 38 5.49 3.37 -16.72
C GLY A 38 5.34 2.70 -15.36
N GLY A 39 4.38 3.13 -14.52
CA GLY A 39 4.11 2.53 -13.20
C GLY A 39 5.15 2.84 -12.12
N ARG A 40 6.00 3.87 -12.30
CA ARG A 40 6.94 4.29 -11.27
C ARG A 40 6.19 4.95 -10.09
N PRO A 41 6.51 4.63 -8.82
CA PRO A 41 5.89 5.27 -7.67
C PRO A 41 6.05 6.80 -7.72
N THR A 42 4.93 7.53 -7.70
CA THR A 42 4.91 9.00 -7.68
C THR A 42 5.01 9.53 -6.25
N PRO A 43 5.25 10.84 -6.02
CA PRO A 43 5.37 11.39 -4.66
C PRO A 43 4.21 11.02 -3.71
N GLY A 44 2.97 11.05 -4.20
CA GLY A 44 1.78 10.66 -3.43
C GLY A 44 1.66 9.15 -3.14
N MET A 45 2.55 8.31 -3.68
CA MET A 45 2.67 6.89 -3.28
C MET A 45 3.86 6.67 -2.34
N ARG A 46 4.61 7.73 -2.05
CA ARG A 46 5.87 7.71 -1.33
C ARG A 46 5.79 8.61 -0.09
N PRO A 47 4.90 8.32 0.87
CA PRO A 47 4.73 9.17 2.03
C PRO A 47 6.04 9.35 2.78
N ARG A 48 6.23 10.54 3.35
CA ARG A 48 7.22 10.77 4.38
C ARG A 48 6.75 10.09 5.67
N VAL A 49 7.65 9.39 6.33
CA VAL A 49 7.37 8.68 7.59
C VAL A 49 7.94 9.50 8.75
N SER A 50 7.12 9.77 9.75
CA SER A 50 7.54 10.39 11.01
C SER A 50 7.16 9.49 12.18
N LEU A 51 8.01 9.41 13.19
CA LEU A 51 7.76 8.64 14.42
C LEU A 51 7.50 9.58 15.60
N PRO A 52 6.58 9.23 16.52
CA PRO A 52 6.41 9.96 17.78
C PRO A 52 7.65 9.79 18.70
N PRO A 53 7.79 10.60 19.76
CA PRO A 53 6.98 11.77 20.10
C PRO A 53 7.36 13.03 19.29
N ASP A 54 8.59 13.11 18.79
CA ASP A 54 9.15 14.34 18.17
C ASP A 54 8.84 14.50 16.68
N GLU A 55 7.96 13.63 16.14
CA GLU A 55 7.63 13.55 14.71
C GLU A 55 8.85 13.46 13.79
N THR A 56 9.91 12.82 14.27
CA THR A 56 11.21 12.78 13.59
C THR A 56 11.08 12.07 12.25
N ASN A 57 11.45 12.77 11.19
CA ASN A 57 11.42 12.27 9.82
C ASN A 57 12.39 11.08 9.64
N GLN A 58 11.88 9.96 9.14
CA GLN A 58 12.62 8.74 8.83
C GLN A 58 12.83 8.52 7.32
N GLY A 59 12.45 9.48 6.49
CA GLY A 59 12.52 9.41 5.04
C GLY A 59 11.20 8.98 4.40
N HIS A 60 11.27 8.45 3.18
CA HIS A 60 10.10 8.06 2.40
C HIS A 60 10.04 6.54 2.18
N ILE A 61 8.86 5.97 2.28
CA ILE A 61 8.59 4.55 1.97
C ILE A 61 7.65 4.47 0.77
N VAL A 62 7.67 3.39 -0.01
CA VAL A 62 6.67 3.15 -1.07
C VAL A 62 5.52 2.34 -0.48
N VAL A 63 4.29 2.87 -0.54
CA VAL A 63 3.11 2.15 -0.05
C VAL A 63 2.23 1.63 -1.19
N LEU A 64 1.68 0.44 -0.97
CA LEU A 64 0.65 -0.16 -1.82
C LEU A 64 -0.71 -0.09 -1.16
N ILE A 65 -1.73 0.04 -2.01
CA ILE A 65 -3.14 -0.20 -1.67
C ILE A 65 -3.59 -1.45 -2.42
N ARG A 66 -4.40 -2.28 -1.77
CA ARG A 66 -4.95 -3.51 -2.35
C ARG A 66 -6.46 -3.45 -2.42
N LYS A 67 -7.05 -4.21 -3.33
CA LYS A 67 -8.50 -4.48 -3.28
C LYS A 67 -8.84 -5.35 -2.07
N ASN A 68 -10.07 -5.23 -1.56
CA ASN A 68 -10.58 -6.11 -0.51
C ASN A 68 -10.60 -7.57 -0.98
N ALA A 69 -11.13 -7.80 -2.19
CA ALA A 69 -11.09 -9.10 -2.89
C ALA A 69 -9.83 -9.23 -3.78
N SER A 70 -8.63 -9.19 -3.19
CA SER A 70 -7.38 -9.19 -3.96
C SER A 70 -6.86 -10.57 -4.39
N GLN A 71 -7.49 -11.68 -3.96
CA GLN A 71 -6.97 -13.04 -4.18
C GLN A 71 -6.73 -13.36 -5.66
N GLU A 72 -7.68 -13.03 -6.53
CA GLU A 72 -7.54 -13.23 -7.99
C GLU A 72 -6.40 -12.42 -8.58
N ALA A 73 -6.25 -11.16 -8.15
CA ALA A 73 -5.15 -10.30 -8.58
C ALA A 73 -3.80 -10.86 -8.10
N THR A 74 -3.71 -11.30 -6.86
CA THR A 74 -2.51 -11.93 -6.29
C THR A 74 -2.13 -13.20 -7.06
N ALA A 75 -3.09 -14.09 -7.32
CA ALA A 75 -2.84 -15.32 -8.09
C ALA A 75 -2.35 -15.00 -9.51
N ARG A 76 -2.91 -13.96 -10.14
CA ARG A 76 -2.46 -13.48 -11.45
C ARG A 76 -1.03 -12.92 -11.40
N PHE A 77 -0.68 -12.16 -10.37
CA PHE A 77 0.67 -11.63 -10.16
C PHE A 77 1.68 -12.77 -10.01
N GLN A 78 1.37 -13.73 -9.14
CA GLN A 78 2.18 -14.92 -8.93
C GLN A 78 2.38 -15.71 -10.22
N HIS A 79 1.33 -15.89 -11.02
CA HIS A 79 1.43 -16.54 -12.33
C HIS A 79 2.37 -15.78 -13.28
N MET A 80 2.25 -14.46 -13.38
CA MET A 80 3.13 -13.63 -14.23
C MET A 80 4.60 -13.75 -13.81
N VAL A 81 4.88 -13.70 -12.49
CA VAL A 81 6.25 -13.84 -11.97
C VAL A 81 6.84 -15.21 -12.28
N ARG A 82 6.07 -16.29 -12.11
CA ARG A 82 6.53 -17.67 -12.34
C ARG A 82 6.71 -18.01 -13.81
N ARG A 83 5.84 -17.48 -14.69
CA ARG A 83 5.83 -17.80 -16.12
C ARG A 83 6.89 -17.01 -16.90
N THR A 84 7.06 -15.73 -16.60
CA THR A 84 7.87 -14.82 -17.41
C THR A 84 9.21 -14.55 -16.72
N ARG A 85 10.28 -15.14 -17.26
CA ARG A 85 11.65 -14.98 -16.74
C ARG A 85 12.24 -13.61 -17.04
N ASP A 86 11.95 -13.04 -18.22
CA ASP A 86 12.42 -11.72 -18.61
C ASP A 86 11.74 -10.62 -17.75
N PRO A 87 12.52 -9.83 -16.98
CA PRO A 87 11.98 -8.73 -16.19
C PRO A 87 11.24 -7.66 -17.01
N ALA A 88 11.65 -7.40 -18.26
CA ALA A 88 11.02 -6.40 -19.11
C ALA A 88 9.62 -6.84 -19.56
N GLU A 89 9.50 -8.07 -20.09
CA GLU A 89 8.21 -8.64 -20.50
C GLU A 89 7.25 -8.78 -19.31
N ARG A 90 7.77 -9.18 -18.13
CA ARG A 90 6.98 -9.27 -16.90
C ARG A 90 6.44 -7.90 -16.49
N ARG A 91 7.29 -6.87 -16.52
CA ARG A 91 6.91 -5.49 -16.23
C ARG A 91 5.82 -5.01 -17.19
N ASP A 92 5.97 -5.24 -18.48
CA ASP A 92 5.00 -4.80 -19.49
C ASP A 92 3.64 -5.48 -19.31
N SER A 93 3.65 -6.79 -19.04
CA SER A 93 2.43 -7.54 -18.70
C SER A 93 1.73 -6.99 -17.45
N ALA A 94 2.50 -6.66 -16.42
CA ALA A 94 2.00 -6.06 -15.19
C ALA A 94 1.39 -4.67 -15.44
N LEU A 95 2.09 -3.83 -16.21
CA LEU A 95 1.59 -2.50 -16.58
C LEU A 95 0.30 -2.60 -17.38
N HIS A 96 0.21 -3.51 -18.36
CA HIS A 96 -1.00 -3.71 -19.14
C HIS A 96 -2.19 -4.10 -18.25
N PHE A 97 -2.00 -5.03 -17.30
CA PHE A 97 -3.03 -5.42 -16.35
C PHE A 97 -3.47 -4.26 -15.45
N LEU A 98 -2.52 -3.55 -14.85
CA LEU A 98 -2.80 -2.45 -13.92
C LEU A 98 -3.39 -1.21 -14.62
N ALA A 99 -3.03 -0.97 -15.89
CA ALA A 99 -3.48 0.17 -16.69
C ALA A 99 -4.96 0.09 -17.07
N ALA A 100 -5.52 -1.14 -17.08
CA ALA A 100 -6.88 -1.44 -17.48
C ALA A 100 -7.90 -0.89 -16.45
N ALA A 101 -8.71 -1.76 -15.85
CA ALA A 101 -9.75 -1.38 -14.92
C ALA A 101 -9.34 -1.46 -13.44
N TYR A 102 -8.09 -1.82 -13.15
CA TYR A 102 -7.66 -2.16 -11.79
C TYR A 102 -7.93 -1.01 -10.78
N TYR A 103 -7.55 0.22 -11.13
CA TYR A 103 -7.72 1.41 -10.28
C TYR A 103 -9.00 2.22 -10.53
N GLN A 104 -9.98 1.70 -11.30
CA GLN A 104 -11.17 2.49 -11.65
C GLN A 104 -12.18 2.63 -10.51
N ARG A 105 -12.29 1.63 -9.63
CA ARG A 105 -13.29 1.57 -8.56
C ARG A 105 -12.64 1.66 -7.19
N ALA A 106 -12.51 2.88 -6.67
CA ALA A 106 -11.80 3.17 -5.41
C ALA A 106 -12.47 2.53 -4.17
N ASN A 107 -13.79 2.37 -4.20
CA ASN A 107 -14.57 1.73 -3.13
C ASN A 107 -14.29 0.22 -2.98
N GLU A 108 -13.59 -0.41 -3.93
CA GLU A 108 -13.15 -1.80 -3.82
C GLU A 108 -11.85 -1.95 -3.04
N PHE A 109 -11.16 -0.85 -2.74
CA PHE A 109 -9.88 -0.88 -2.07
C PHE A 109 -10.03 -0.96 -0.56
N SER A 110 -9.13 -1.72 0.04
CA SER A 110 -8.90 -1.74 1.48
C SER A 110 -8.40 -0.38 1.93
N ASP A 111 -8.83 0.05 3.10
CA ASP A 111 -8.33 1.25 3.78
C ASP A 111 -6.95 1.03 4.43
N HIS A 112 -6.54 -0.23 4.57
CA HIS A 112 -5.19 -0.64 4.98
C HIS A 112 -4.14 -0.49 3.87
N MET A 113 -2.99 0.11 4.20
CA MET A 113 -1.83 0.20 3.32
C MET A 113 -0.74 -0.80 3.72
N THR A 114 0.17 -1.11 2.80
CA THR A 114 1.32 -1.97 3.08
C THR A 114 2.59 -1.46 2.41
N ALA A 115 3.76 -1.81 2.96
CA ALA A 115 5.05 -1.52 2.34
C ALA A 115 6.01 -2.70 2.51
N LEU A 116 6.84 -2.92 1.48
CA LEU A 116 7.89 -3.93 1.48
C LEU A 116 9.22 -3.28 1.85
N PHE A 117 9.96 -3.92 2.74
CA PHE A 117 11.27 -3.48 3.21
C PHE A 117 12.32 -4.54 2.96
N ALA A 118 13.55 -4.08 2.75
CA ALA A 118 14.71 -4.96 2.73
C ALA A 118 14.88 -5.66 4.09
N PRO A 119 15.51 -6.84 4.10
CA PRO A 119 15.91 -7.50 5.34
C PRO A 119 16.75 -6.55 6.20
N HIS A 120 16.54 -6.62 7.52
CA HIS A 120 17.30 -5.83 8.51
C HIS A 120 17.25 -4.30 8.33
N ALA A 121 16.26 -3.77 7.61
CA ALA A 121 16.07 -2.34 7.53
C ALA A 121 15.77 -1.77 8.93
N VAL A 122 16.69 -0.95 9.48
CA VAL A 122 16.57 -0.33 10.81
C VAL A 122 15.24 0.39 11.02
N LEU A 123 14.69 0.97 9.95
CA LEU A 123 13.39 1.64 9.97
C LEU A 123 12.25 0.68 10.39
N VAL A 124 12.31 -0.59 9.99
CA VAL A 124 11.28 -1.58 10.34
C VAL A 124 11.26 -1.82 11.84
N ASP A 125 12.43 -1.99 12.46
CA ASP A 125 12.52 -2.24 13.89
C ASP A 125 12.01 -1.05 14.70
N ARG A 126 12.32 0.18 14.26
CA ARG A 126 11.79 1.41 14.88
C ARG A 126 10.27 1.52 14.73
N LEU A 127 9.75 1.25 13.53
CA LEU A 127 8.32 1.30 13.25
C LEU A 127 7.52 0.30 14.11
N LEU A 128 8.09 -0.89 14.33
CA LEU A 128 7.46 -1.92 15.16
C LEU A 128 7.59 -1.63 16.66
N ALA A 129 8.71 -1.06 17.10
CA ALA A 129 8.89 -0.64 18.49
C ALA A 129 7.88 0.44 18.90
N GLU A 130 7.64 1.43 18.04
CA GLU A 130 6.66 2.49 18.29
C GLU A 130 5.21 2.04 18.04
N ALA A 131 5.00 1.00 17.20
CA ALA A 131 3.71 0.49 16.74
C ALA A 131 2.77 1.55 16.12
N ARG A 132 3.25 2.78 15.92
CA ARG A 132 2.54 3.92 15.34
C ARG A 132 3.51 4.81 14.57
N CYS A 133 3.02 5.41 13.50
CA CYS A 133 3.75 6.43 12.75
C CYS A 133 2.80 7.42 12.08
N THR A 134 3.33 8.54 11.60
CA THR A 134 2.62 9.45 10.71
C THR A 134 3.10 9.25 9.28
N LEU A 135 2.17 9.04 8.36
CA LEU A 135 2.41 8.99 6.93
C LEU A 135 1.90 10.28 6.28
N ASP A 136 2.84 11.05 5.72
CA ASP A 136 2.59 12.36 5.14
C ASP A 136 2.73 12.29 3.61
N PHE A 137 1.61 12.47 2.90
CA PHE A 137 1.48 12.29 1.47
C PHE A 137 1.18 13.61 0.77
N GLU A 138 1.91 13.92 -0.31
CA GLU A 138 1.68 15.14 -1.08
C GLU A 138 1.82 14.88 -2.59
N GLN A 139 0.82 15.28 -3.39
CA GLN A 139 0.91 15.34 -4.85
C GLN A 139 -0.23 16.13 -5.48
N PHE A 140 0.07 16.90 -6.54
CA PHE A 140 -0.93 17.66 -7.32
C PHE A 140 -1.81 18.59 -6.46
N GLY A 141 -1.19 19.24 -5.45
CA GLY A 141 -1.89 20.15 -4.54
C GLY A 141 -2.82 19.48 -3.52
N GLN A 142 -2.84 18.14 -3.46
CA GLN A 142 -3.50 17.40 -2.39
C GLN A 142 -2.48 16.90 -1.38
N HIS A 143 -2.85 17.00 -0.11
CA HIS A 143 -2.04 16.65 1.04
C HIS A 143 -2.87 15.82 2.03
N TYR A 144 -2.29 14.73 2.55
CA TYR A 144 -2.91 13.87 3.57
C TYR A 144 -1.87 13.47 4.61
N ARG A 145 -2.19 13.64 5.90
CA ARG A 145 -1.26 13.38 7.00
C ARG A 145 -1.83 12.35 7.99
N LEU A 146 -1.67 11.08 7.67
CA LEU A 146 -2.36 9.98 8.35
C LEU A 146 -1.54 9.42 9.50
N THR A 147 -2.07 9.49 10.72
CA THR A 147 -1.54 8.69 11.84
C THR A 147 -1.95 7.24 11.61
N CYS A 148 -1.00 6.32 11.66
CA CYS A 148 -1.21 4.91 11.36
C CYS A 148 -0.74 4.03 12.51
N GLN A 149 -1.50 2.99 12.82
CA GLN A 149 -0.98 1.84 13.56
C GLN A 149 -0.14 0.98 12.63
N VAL A 150 0.97 0.45 13.14
CA VAL A 150 1.92 -0.33 12.36
C VAL A 150 2.01 -1.73 12.92
N LYS A 151 1.97 -2.73 12.04
CA LYS A 151 2.19 -4.13 12.39
C LYS A 151 2.98 -4.85 11.29
N GLU A 152 3.74 -5.85 11.67
CA GLU A 152 4.32 -6.79 10.73
C GLU A 152 3.26 -7.79 10.26
N LEU A 153 3.28 -8.13 8.99
CA LEU A 153 2.36 -9.11 8.41
C LEU A 153 3.06 -10.47 8.29
N ALA A 154 2.36 -11.52 8.72
CA ALA A 154 2.83 -12.88 8.51
C ALA A 154 2.73 -13.25 7.02
N GLU A 155 3.57 -14.19 6.55
CA GLU A 155 3.54 -14.62 5.15
C GLU A 155 2.19 -15.20 4.72
N SER A 156 1.44 -15.80 5.65
CA SER A 156 0.09 -16.32 5.40
C SER A 156 -0.97 -15.23 5.24
N ASP A 157 -0.67 -13.96 5.57
CA ASP A 157 -1.60 -12.85 5.44
C ASP A 157 -1.85 -12.53 3.94
N PRO A 158 -3.13 -12.44 3.48
CA PRO A 158 -3.43 -12.09 2.10
C PRO A 158 -2.81 -10.75 1.64
N ALA A 159 -2.67 -9.78 2.54
CA ALA A 159 -2.03 -8.50 2.25
C ALA A 159 -0.51 -8.64 2.10
N PHE A 160 0.13 -9.53 2.87
CA PHE A 160 1.53 -9.90 2.65
C PHE A 160 1.70 -10.45 1.24
N GLN A 161 0.93 -11.48 0.88
CA GLN A 161 1.04 -12.15 -0.42
C GLN A 161 0.82 -11.18 -1.57
N PHE A 162 -0.22 -10.35 -1.48
CA PHE A 162 -0.46 -9.32 -2.49
C PHE A 162 0.76 -8.41 -2.69
N THR A 163 1.32 -7.90 -1.60
CA THR A 163 2.41 -6.93 -1.64
C THR A 163 3.71 -7.56 -2.12
N TYR A 164 4.02 -8.79 -1.69
CA TYR A 164 5.18 -9.53 -2.17
C TYR A 164 5.09 -9.78 -3.69
N TRP A 165 3.98 -10.37 -4.16
CA TRP A 165 3.82 -10.71 -5.58
C TRP A 165 3.70 -9.47 -6.46
N HIS A 166 3.04 -8.40 -6.00
CA HIS A 166 3.01 -7.12 -6.73
C HIS A 166 4.41 -6.55 -6.92
N ASN A 167 5.21 -6.45 -5.86
CA ASN A 167 6.57 -5.93 -5.97
C ASN A 167 7.46 -6.81 -6.85
N SER A 168 7.26 -8.14 -6.83
CA SER A 168 8.02 -9.10 -7.65
C SER A 168 7.83 -8.93 -9.16
N LEU A 169 6.76 -8.23 -9.58
CA LEU A 169 6.55 -7.86 -10.99
C LEU A 169 7.53 -6.79 -11.47
N PHE A 170 8.02 -5.96 -10.55
CA PHE A 170 8.84 -4.78 -10.87
C PHE A 170 10.25 -4.85 -10.31
N ASN A 171 10.46 -5.67 -9.27
CA ASN A 171 11.76 -5.93 -8.67
C ASN A 171 12.08 -7.43 -8.77
N PRO A 172 12.97 -7.85 -9.69
CA PRO A 172 13.33 -9.25 -9.85
C PRO A 172 14.21 -9.80 -8.72
N ALA A 173 14.76 -8.93 -7.85
CA ALA A 173 15.72 -9.27 -6.83
C ALA A 173 15.17 -9.01 -5.41
N ILE A 174 13.90 -9.33 -5.16
CA ILE A 174 13.34 -9.26 -3.81
C ILE A 174 14.00 -10.34 -2.95
N PRO A 175 14.64 -9.97 -1.81
CA PRO A 175 15.20 -10.96 -0.89
C PRO A 175 14.11 -11.89 -0.32
N GLY A 176 14.47 -13.15 -0.07
CA GLY A 176 13.54 -14.16 0.45
C GLY A 176 13.03 -13.87 1.86
N ASP A 177 13.77 -13.06 2.62
CA ASP A 177 13.53 -12.59 3.98
C ASP A 177 13.06 -11.12 4.02
N ALA A 178 12.50 -10.62 2.92
CA ALA A 178 11.89 -9.30 2.87
C ALA A 178 10.74 -9.20 3.89
N ARG A 179 10.65 -8.07 4.59
CA ARG A 179 9.64 -7.81 5.62
C ARG A 179 8.54 -6.94 5.05
N ILE A 180 7.28 -7.26 5.35
CA ILE A 180 6.14 -6.45 4.92
C ILE A 180 5.40 -5.93 6.14
N LEU A 181 5.26 -4.61 6.20
CA LEU A 181 4.49 -3.95 7.23
C LEU A 181 3.13 -3.51 6.69
N GLY A 182 2.13 -3.60 7.56
CA GLY A 182 0.81 -3.01 7.37
C GLY A 182 0.68 -1.71 8.15
N PHE A 183 0.06 -0.71 7.53
CA PHE A 183 -0.21 0.61 8.08
C PHE A 183 -1.71 0.86 8.07
N GLN A 184 -2.35 0.81 9.23
CA GLN A 184 -3.77 1.07 9.42
C GLN A 184 -3.98 2.53 9.80
N PRO A 185 -4.49 3.39 8.91
CA PRO A 185 -4.76 4.77 9.26
C PRO A 185 -5.85 4.87 10.33
N ASP A 186 -5.67 5.80 11.25
CA ASP A 186 -6.72 6.29 12.11
C ASP A 186 -7.50 7.38 11.38
N TRP A 187 -8.63 6.98 10.79
CA TRP A 187 -9.51 7.87 10.03
C TRP A 187 -10.31 8.84 10.91
N SER A 188 -10.32 8.64 12.23
CA SER A 188 -11.07 9.49 13.16
C SER A 188 -10.35 10.77 13.53
N THR A 189 -9.03 10.84 13.31
CA THR A 189 -8.24 12.01 13.63
C THR A 189 -8.38 13.07 12.52
N PRO A 190 -8.86 14.29 12.81
CA PRO A 190 -8.90 15.36 11.83
C PRO A 190 -7.47 15.75 11.41
N HIS A 191 -7.25 16.03 10.13
CA HIS A 191 -6.02 16.65 9.67
C HIS A 191 -6.03 18.15 10.05
N PRO A 192 -4.93 18.70 10.61
CA PRO A 192 -4.72 20.15 10.64
C PRO A 192 -4.55 20.73 9.23
#